data_AF-A0A522VZF5-F1
#
_entry.id   AF-A0A522VZF5-F1
#
_cell.length_a   1.000
_cell.length_b   1.000
_cell.length_c   1.000
_cell.angle_alpha   90.00
_cell.angle_beta   90.00
_cell.angle_gamma   90.00
#
_symmetry.space_group_name_H-M   'P 1'
#
loop_
_entity.id
_entity.type
_entity.pdbx_description
1 polymer ?
#
loop_
_entity_poly.entity_id
_entity_poly.type
_entity_poly.pdbx_seq_one_letter_code
_entity_poly.pdbx_strand_id
1 'polypeptide(L)'
;MGDLGVAAFSVFFMQSPSFLAHQRTLAEGRGRSNAQALFGMSAIPSDNHIRQMLDGAPTDHFDEVFRYVVEDLEAHGGLKAFRRLKRLGATFARLNPVYLGDDLYAHQPMCADVLAAGGSFIFGCKPSSHKTLTEYLTGAEIDSFSETVGVGTDKRIHRYRRMEGVPLRDGKDALHVNWLEIEISKPDGKVTYRNSFVTDLPVTRKTVAEIAACGRARWKIENETFNVLKNNGYSPRT
;
A
#
# COMPACT_ATOMS: atom_id res chain seq x y z
N MET A 1 -22.86 -21.05 3.31
CA MET A 1 -21.92 -20.25 4.12
C MET A 1 -20.46 -20.62 3.85
N GLY A 2 -20.06 -21.90 3.94
CA GLY A 2 -18.70 -22.34 3.63
C GLY A 2 -18.18 -21.90 2.25
N ASP A 3 -18.91 -22.21 1.17
CA ASP A 3 -18.54 -21.82 -0.21
C ASP A 3 -18.37 -20.29 -0.38
N LEU A 4 -19.10 -19.47 0.39
CA LEU A 4 -18.99 -18.00 0.33
C LEU A 4 -17.71 -17.49 0.96
N GLY A 5 -17.33 -18.04 2.11
CA GLY A 5 -16.06 -17.70 2.77
C GLY A 5 -14.87 -18.10 1.89
N VAL A 6 -14.90 -19.33 1.37
CA VAL A 6 -13.84 -19.81 0.47
C VAL A 6 -13.82 -19.01 -0.84
N ALA A 7 -14.99 -18.59 -1.37
CA ALA A 7 -15.07 -17.72 -2.54
C ALA A 7 -14.39 -16.38 -2.31
N ALA A 8 -14.64 -15.74 -1.17
CA ALA A 8 -13.98 -14.49 -0.80
C ALA A 8 -12.45 -14.64 -0.72
N PHE A 9 -11.95 -15.71 -0.09
CA PHE A 9 -10.51 -15.96 -0.01
C PHE A 9 -9.88 -16.32 -1.37
N SER A 10 -10.63 -17.00 -2.24
CA SER A 10 -10.12 -17.43 -3.56
C SER A 10 -9.80 -16.27 -4.51
N VAL A 11 -10.42 -15.10 -4.32
CA VAL A 11 -10.16 -13.89 -5.12
C VAL A 11 -8.70 -13.43 -4.98
N PHE A 12 -8.07 -13.63 -3.82
CA PHE A 12 -6.65 -13.28 -3.60
C PHE A 12 -5.68 -14.14 -4.42
N PHE A 13 -6.12 -15.28 -4.95
CA PHE A 13 -5.31 -16.18 -5.77
C PHE A 13 -5.52 -15.95 -7.28
N MET A 14 -6.30 -14.94 -7.68
CA MET A 14 -6.73 -14.75 -9.07
C MET A 14 -6.50 -13.33 -9.56
N GLN A 15 -5.88 -13.20 -10.73
CA GLN A 15 -5.65 -11.90 -11.39
C GLN A 15 -6.78 -11.60 -12.39
N SER A 16 -8.02 -11.49 -11.91
CA SER A 16 -9.16 -11.14 -12.78
C SER A 16 -10.12 -10.13 -12.14
N PRO A 17 -10.65 -9.15 -12.91
CA PRO A 17 -11.61 -8.15 -12.41
C PRO A 17 -12.97 -8.70 -11.98
N SER A 18 -13.34 -9.94 -12.36
CA SER A 18 -14.55 -10.61 -11.87
C SER A 18 -14.25 -12.06 -11.55
N PHE A 19 -14.57 -12.44 -10.30
CA PHE A 19 -14.42 -13.80 -9.82
C PHE A 19 -15.24 -14.78 -10.67
N LEU A 20 -16.53 -14.49 -10.87
CA LEU A 20 -17.44 -15.37 -11.59
C LEU A 20 -17.09 -15.50 -13.07
N ALA A 21 -16.76 -14.39 -13.74
CA ALA A 21 -16.38 -14.42 -15.16
C ALA A 21 -15.11 -15.26 -15.36
N HIS A 22 -14.11 -15.09 -14.49
CA HIS A 22 -12.87 -15.86 -14.55
C HIS A 22 -13.10 -17.37 -14.38
N GLN A 23 -13.94 -17.76 -13.41
CA GLN A 23 -14.27 -19.17 -13.21
C GLN A 23 -15.00 -19.79 -14.40
N ARG A 24 -15.91 -19.05 -15.03
CA ARG A 24 -16.63 -19.49 -16.24
C ARG A 24 -15.68 -19.69 -17.41
N THR A 25 -14.80 -18.73 -17.67
CA THR A 25 -13.79 -18.86 -18.72
C THR A 25 -12.86 -20.05 -18.50
N LEU A 26 -12.44 -20.30 -17.25
CA LEU A 26 -11.64 -21.50 -16.93
C LEU A 26 -12.42 -22.80 -17.16
N ALA A 27 -13.70 -22.85 -16.78
CA ALA A 27 -14.54 -24.01 -17.01
C ALA A 27 -14.78 -24.26 -18.50
N GLU A 28 -15.01 -23.22 -19.30
CA GLU A 28 -15.18 -23.30 -20.75
C GLU A 28 -13.90 -23.77 -21.45
N GLY A 29 -12.73 -23.27 -21.04
CA GLY A 29 -11.45 -23.61 -21.67
C GLY A 29 -10.81 -24.91 -21.17
N ARG A 30 -11.08 -25.33 -19.92
CA ARG A 30 -10.38 -26.45 -19.25
C ARG A 30 -11.32 -27.52 -18.68
N GLY A 31 -12.63 -27.40 -18.92
CA GLY A 31 -13.65 -28.34 -18.44
C GLY A 31 -13.98 -28.22 -16.95
N ARG A 32 -13.23 -27.42 -16.17
CA ARG A 32 -13.47 -27.17 -14.75
C ARG A 32 -12.88 -25.85 -14.27
N SER A 33 -13.49 -25.27 -13.25
CA SER A 33 -13.03 -24.03 -12.62
C SER A 33 -12.05 -24.28 -11.45
N ASN A 34 -11.28 -23.26 -11.06
CA ASN A 34 -10.44 -23.32 -9.85
C ASN A 34 -11.30 -23.36 -8.58
N ALA A 35 -12.44 -22.67 -8.57
CA ALA A 35 -13.42 -22.71 -7.48
C ALA A 35 -13.86 -24.15 -7.16
N GLN A 36 -14.07 -24.98 -8.19
CA GLN A 36 -14.40 -26.39 -8.00
C GLN A 36 -13.16 -27.21 -7.66
N ALA A 37 -12.05 -27.05 -8.40
CA ALA A 37 -10.91 -27.96 -8.31
C ALA A 37 -9.99 -27.72 -7.09
N LEU A 38 -9.75 -26.46 -6.73
CA LEU A 38 -8.86 -26.09 -5.61
C LEU A 38 -9.62 -25.88 -4.31
N PHE A 39 -10.86 -25.40 -4.42
CA PHE A 39 -11.62 -24.90 -3.29
C PHE A 39 -12.87 -25.73 -2.99
N GLY A 40 -13.18 -26.74 -3.81
CA GLY A 40 -14.28 -27.68 -3.58
C GLY A 40 -15.67 -27.06 -3.63
N MET A 41 -15.83 -25.88 -4.23
CA MET A 41 -17.12 -25.18 -4.26
C MET A 41 -18.13 -25.94 -5.12
N SER A 42 -19.31 -26.13 -4.55
CA SER A 42 -20.45 -26.74 -5.23
C SER A 42 -21.14 -25.79 -6.20
N ALA A 43 -21.17 -24.50 -5.85
CA ALA A 43 -21.70 -23.42 -6.66
C ALA A 43 -20.79 -22.19 -6.57
N ILE A 44 -20.63 -21.49 -7.69
CA ILE A 44 -19.74 -20.33 -7.78
C ILE A 44 -20.58 -19.07 -7.59
N PRO A 45 -20.48 -18.37 -6.44
CA PRO A 45 -21.24 -17.15 -6.19
C PRO A 45 -20.76 -15.99 -7.07
N SER A 46 -21.63 -15.01 -7.31
CA SER A 46 -21.24 -13.76 -7.97
C SER A 46 -20.55 -12.81 -7.00
N ASP A 47 -19.73 -11.90 -7.53
CA ASP A 47 -19.05 -10.87 -6.74
C ASP A 47 -20.03 -10.06 -5.85
N ASN A 48 -21.22 -9.72 -6.38
CA ASN A 48 -22.25 -9.02 -5.63
C ASN A 48 -22.86 -9.86 -4.52
N HIS A 49 -23.07 -11.16 -4.74
CA HIS A 49 -23.60 -12.07 -3.74
C HIS A 49 -22.59 -12.30 -2.61
N ILE A 50 -21.30 -12.42 -2.93
CA ILE A 50 -20.23 -12.49 -1.92
C ILE A 50 -20.25 -11.24 -1.04
N ARG A 51 -20.26 -10.03 -1.64
CA ARG A 51 -20.32 -8.76 -0.89
C ARG A 51 -21.57 -8.66 -0.03
N GLN A 52 -22.75 -8.89 -0.59
CA GLN A 52 -24.00 -8.81 0.16
C GLN A 52 -24.01 -9.68 1.43
N MET A 53 -23.37 -10.85 1.35
CA MET A 53 -23.31 -11.79 2.47
C MET A 53 -22.20 -11.48 3.48
N LEU A 54 -21.14 -10.77 3.08
CA LEU A 54 -19.96 -10.53 3.92
C LEU A 54 -19.82 -9.09 4.40
N ASP A 55 -20.42 -8.10 3.72
CA ASP A 55 -20.31 -6.68 4.08
C ASP A 55 -20.83 -6.39 5.51
N GLY A 56 -21.74 -7.22 6.02
CA GLY A 56 -22.24 -7.14 7.39
C GLY A 56 -21.47 -7.96 8.42
N ALA A 57 -20.47 -8.74 8.02
CA ALA A 57 -19.68 -9.56 8.92
C ALA A 57 -18.60 -8.71 9.62
N PRO A 58 -18.55 -8.72 10.96
CA PRO A 58 -17.44 -8.12 11.70
C PRO A 58 -16.08 -8.69 11.25
N THR A 59 -15.11 -7.80 11.03
CA THR A 59 -13.78 -8.21 10.54
C THR A 59 -12.95 -8.93 11.60
N ASP A 60 -13.23 -8.68 12.89
CA ASP A 60 -12.57 -9.29 14.04
C ASP A 60 -12.77 -10.81 14.11
N HIS A 61 -13.84 -11.34 13.49
CA HIS A 61 -14.02 -12.78 13.32
C HIS A 61 -12.89 -13.47 12.54
N PHE A 62 -12.12 -12.72 11.75
CA PHE A 62 -11.00 -13.26 11.00
C PHE A 62 -9.66 -13.11 11.73
N ASP A 63 -9.58 -12.36 12.84
CA ASP A 63 -8.33 -12.03 13.50
C ASP A 63 -7.61 -13.28 14.03
N GLU A 64 -8.34 -14.19 14.68
CA GLU A 64 -7.77 -15.44 15.20
C GLU A 64 -7.33 -16.39 14.08
N VAL A 65 -8.12 -16.48 13.01
CA VAL A 65 -7.78 -17.32 11.84
C VAL A 65 -6.53 -16.78 11.15
N PHE A 66 -6.47 -15.46 10.95
CA PHE A 66 -5.31 -14.80 10.36
C PHE A 66 -4.07 -14.99 11.22
N ARG A 67 -4.20 -14.80 12.55
CA ARG A 67 -3.10 -15.03 13.50
C ARG A 67 -2.58 -16.46 13.42
N TYR A 68 -3.46 -17.45 13.49
CA TYR A 68 -3.10 -18.86 13.39
C TYR A 68 -2.32 -19.17 12.10
N VAL A 69 -2.81 -18.69 10.94
CA VAL A 69 -2.14 -18.91 9.65
C VAL A 69 -0.76 -18.25 9.61
N VAL A 70 -0.63 -17.03 10.12
CA VAL A 70 0.66 -16.33 10.15
C VAL A 70 1.63 -17.05 11.08
N GLU A 71 1.21 -17.46 12.28
CA GLU A 71 2.01 -18.20 13.24
C GLU A 71 2.47 -19.55 12.66
N ASP A 72 1.58 -20.28 11.99
CA ASP A 72 1.90 -21.55 11.33
C ASP A 72 2.92 -21.37 10.20
N LEU A 73 2.72 -20.35 9.34
CA LEU A 73 3.67 -20.00 8.29
C LEU A 73 5.03 -19.57 8.85
N GLU A 74 5.07 -18.92 10.01
CA GLU A 74 6.32 -18.57 10.68
C GLU A 74 7.02 -19.80 11.26
N ALA A 75 6.30 -20.64 12.00
CA ALA A 75 6.81 -21.85 12.64
C ALA A 75 7.43 -22.81 11.61
N HIS A 76 6.79 -22.96 10.45
CA HIS A 76 7.24 -23.83 9.38
C HIS A 76 8.14 -23.12 8.35
N GLY A 77 8.45 -21.84 8.56
CA GLY A 77 9.34 -21.07 7.71
C GLY A 77 8.78 -20.70 6.33
N GLY A 78 7.47 -20.84 6.12
CA GLY A 78 6.76 -20.40 4.91
C GLY A 78 6.97 -18.91 4.59
N LEU A 79 7.22 -18.07 5.60
CA LEU A 79 7.52 -16.64 5.38
C LEU A 79 8.97 -16.36 4.97
N LYS A 80 9.90 -17.32 5.07
CA LYS A 80 11.33 -17.08 4.80
C LYS A 80 11.61 -16.58 3.38
N ALA A 81 10.88 -17.10 2.39
CA ALA A 81 11.02 -16.69 1.00
C ALA A 81 10.61 -15.23 0.75
N PHE A 82 9.76 -14.68 1.62
CA PHE A 82 9.20 -13.33 1.49
C PHE A 82 9.99 -12.28 2.28
N ARG A 83 10.88 -12.69 3.21
CA ARG A 83 11.77 -11.79 3.98
C ARG A 83 12.98 -11.32 3.15
N ARG A 84 12.70 -10.59 2.07
CA ARG A 84 13.71 -10.18 1.06
C ARG A 84 14.66 -9.08 1.55
N LEU A 85 14.16 -8.11 2.33
CA LEU A 85 14.98 -6.98 2.79
C LEU A 85 16.19 -7.45 3.61
N LYS A 86 15.98 -8.34 4.59
CA LYS A 86 17.08 -8.91 5.39
C LYS A 86 18.05 -9.75 4.57
N ARG A 87 17.57 -10.41 3.51
CA ARG A 87 18.38 -11.28 2.67
C ARG A 87 19.21 -10.50 1.63
N LEU A 88 18.63 -9.45 1.05
CA LEU A 88 19.18 -8.77 -0.12
C LEU A 88 19.62 -7.32 0.15
N GLY A 89 19.23 -6.75 1.28
CA GLY A 89 19.49 -5.35 1.63
C GLY A 89 20.96 -4.99 1.52
N ALA A 90 21.84 -5.77 2.16
CA ALA A 90 23.29 -5.57 2.11
C ALA A 90 23.85 -5.56 0.67
N THR A 91 23.32 -6.40 -0.22
CA THR A 91 23.74 -6.47 -1.63
C THR A 91 23.42 -5.17 -2.39
N PHE A 92 22.30 -4.55 -2.05
CA PHE A 92 21.81 -3.34 -2.72
C PHE A 92 22.16 -2.05 -1.99
N ALA A 93 22.67 -2.11 -0.75
CA ALA A 93 23.04 -0.94 0.04
C ALA A 93 23.96 0.04 -0.72
N ARG A 94 24.90 -0.49 -1.52
CA ARG A 94 25.80 0.32 -2.38
C ARG A 94 25.09 1.22 -3.40
N LEU A 95 23.82 0.97 -3.67
CA LEU A 95 23.00 1.77 -4.59
C LEU A 95 22.28 2.92 -3.88
N ASN A 96 22.41 3.03 -2.55
CA ASN A 96 21.65 3.95 -1.70
C ASN A 96 20.14 3.89 -2.00
N PRO A 97 19.51 2.71 -1.88
CA PRO A 97 18.14 2.52 -2.30
C PRO A 97 17.16 3.33 -1.42
N VAL A 98 16.19 3.98 -2.07
CA VAL A 98 15.04 4.60 -1.39
C VAL A 98 13.81 3.70 -1.60
N TYR A 99 13.36 3.06 -0.53
CA TYR A 99 12.19 2.18 -0.54
C TYR A 99 10.90 2.99 -0.51
N LEU A 100 9.99 2.71 -1.44
CA LEU A 100 8.65 3.29 -1.46
C LEU A 100 7.63 2.29 -0.90
N GLY A 101 6.72 2.77 -0.06
CA GLY A 101 5.75 1.94 0.66
C GLY A 101 4.45 2.72 0.92
N ASP A 102 3.35 2.00 1.06
CA ASP A 102 2.08 2.59 1.49
C ASP A 102 2.07 2.79 3.02
N ASP A 103 0.91 3.17 3.55
CA ASP A 103 0.75 3.46 4.98
C ASP A 103 0.92 2.26 5.89
N LEU A 104 0.87 1.03 5.39
CA LEU A 104 1.19 -0.16 6.18
C LEU A 104 2.69 -0.30 6.46
N TYR A 105 3.56 0.39 5.71
CA TYR A 105 5.01 0.31 5.91
C TYR A 105 5.52 1.34 6.93
N ALA A 106 4.74 2.36 7.25
CA ALA A 106 5.14 3.47 8.12
C ALA A 106 5.07 3.11 9.62
N HIS A 107 5.64 1.96 10.00
CA HIS A 107 5.80 1.56 11.40
C HIS A 107 7.27 1.28 11.73
N GLN A 108 7.62 1.50 13.01
CA GLN A 108 9.02 1.48 13.45
C GLN A 108 9.81 0.22 13.09
N PRO A 109 9.30 -1.01 13.27
CA PRO A 109 10.05 -2.21 12.87
C PRO A 109 10.47 -2.22 11.40
N MET A 110 9.60 -1.80 10.47
CA MET A 110 9.90 -1.76 9.04
C MET A 110 10.92 -0.67 8.73
N CYS A 111 10.70 0.55 9.23
CA CYS A 111 11.64 1.66 9.04
C CYS A 111 13.04 1.32 9.60
N ALA A 112 13.10 0.70 10.78
CA ALA A 112 14.37 0.28 11.38
C ALA A 112 15.06 -0.83 10.56
N ASP A 113 14.32 -1.81 10.04
CA ASP A 113 14.87 -2.85 9.17
C ASP A 113 15.43 -2.26 7.85
N VAL A 114 14.78 -1.23 7.28
CA VAL A 114 15.29 -0.52 6.08
C VAL A 114 16.60 0.20 6.37
N LEU A 115 16.64 0.96 7.47
CA LEU A 115 17.85 1.68 7.87
C LEU A 115 19.00 0.71 8.19
N ALA A 116 18.72 -0.39 8.90
CA ALA A 116 19.70 -1.43 9.20
C ALA A 116 20.22 -2.14 7.94
N ALA A 117 19.41 -2.20 6.88
CA ALA A 117 19.80 -2.72 5.58
C ALA A 117 20.62 -1.72 4.73
N GLY A 118 20.85 -0.49 5.21
CA GLY A 118 21.58 0.56 4.51
C GLY A 118 20.76 1.26 3.43
N GLY A 119 19.43 1.23 3.53
CA GLY A 119 18.53 1.98 2.67
C GLY A 119 17.87 3.15 3.38
N SER A 120 17.23 4.00 2.57
CA SER A 120 16.32 5.06 3.01
C SER A 120 14.89 4.71 2.61
N PHE A 121 13.89 5.43 3.12
CA PHE A 121 12.49 5.17 2.81
C PHE A 121 11.67 6.43 2.56
N ILE A 122 10.62 6.31 1.77
CA ILE A 122 9.50 7.27 1.68
C ILE A 122 8.22 6.45 1.76
N PHE A 123 7.59 6.45 2.93
CA PHE A 123 6.40 5.66 3.19
C PHE A 123 5.18 6.56 3.37
N GLY A 124 4.05 6.18 2.77
CA GLY A 124 2.78 6.86 3.02
C GLY A 124 2.49 6.87 4.52
N CYS A 125 1.89 7.93 5.04
CA CYS A 125 1.60 8.06 6.47
C CYS A 125 0.25 8.74 6.66
N LYS A 126 -0.83 7.98 6.48
CA LYS A 126 -2.19 8.53 6.57
C LYS A 126 -2.56 8.85 8.02
N PRO A 127 -3.25 9.98 8.28
CA PRO A 127 -3.71 10.33 9.63
C PRO A 127 -4.56 9.25 10.31
N SER A 128 -5.42 8.56 9.54
CA SER A 128 -6.30 7.50 10.06
C SER A 128 -5.54 6.31 10.64
N SER A 129 -4.35 6.03 10.11
CA SER A 129 -3.55 4.84 10.45
C SER A 129 -2.43 5.16 11.46
N HIS A 130 -2.11 6.44 11.67
CA HIS A 130 -0.97 6.90 12.50
C HIS A 130 -1.42 7.96 13.51
N LYS A 131 -2.23 7.55 14.49
CA LYS A 131 -2.84 8.45 15.47
C LYS A 131 -1.80 9.22 16.30
N THR A 132 -0.84 8.52 16.92
CA THR A 132 0.23 9.14 17.71
C THR A 132 0.97 10.22 16.92
N LEU A 133 1.39 9.91 15.69
CA LEU A 133 2.08 10.87 14.84
C LEU A 133 1.19 12.08 14.53
N THR A 134 -0.09 11.85 14.24
CA THR A 134 -1.08 12.92 13.98
C THR A 134 -1.29 13.80 15.21
N GLU A 135 -1.38 13.21 16.40
CA GLU A 135 -1.50 13.92 17.66
C GLU A 135 -0.26 14.78 17.93
N TYR A 136 0.94 14.27 17.65
CA TYR A 136 2.18 15.04 17.77
C TYR A 136 2.23 16.24 16.82
N LEU A 137 1.69 16.09 15.61
CA LEU A 137 1.57 17.19 14.66
C LEU A 137 0.50 18.22 15.08
N THR A 138 -0.44 17.83 15.95
CA THR A 138 -1.52 18.70 16.38
C THR A 138 -1.00 19.69 17.43
N GLY A 139 -1.06 20.99 17.11
CA GLY A 139 -0.56 22.06 17.98
C GLY A 139 0.93 22.39 17.78
N ALA A 140 1.65 21.64 16.94
CA ALA A 140 2.99 21.99 16.53
C ALA A 140 2.98 23.14 15.50
N GLU A 141 3.98 24.01 15.55
CA GLU A 141 4.25 24.96 14.48
C GLU A 141 4.83 24.20 13.28
N ILE A 142 4.06 24.10 12.21
CA ILE A 142 4.43 23.33 11.02
C ILE A 142 4.86 24.28 9.91
N ASP A 143 6.09 24.10 9.41
CA ASP A 143 6.58 24.85 8.25
C ASP A 143 5.71 24.52 7.03
N SER A 144 5.12 25.55 6.44
CA SER A 144 4.18 25.44 5.33
C SER A 144 4.52 26.47 4.25
N PHE A 145 4.49 26.06 2.99
CA PHE A 145 4.68 26.95 1.86
C PHE A 145 4.01 26.39 0.60
N SER A 146 3.81 27.25 -0.39
CA SER A 146 3.15 26.88 -1.63
C SER A 146 3.94 27.33 -2.84
N GLU A 147 3.83 26.57 -3.92
CA GLU A 147 4.33 26.94 -5.25
C GLU A 147 3.25 26.71 -6.31
N THR A 148 3.36 27.44 -7.41
CA THR A 148 2.52 27.22 -8.59
C THR A 148 3.29 26.35 -9.57
N VAL A 149 2.67 25.25 -10.00
CA VAL A 149 3.23 24.32 -10.98
C VAL A 149 2.37 24.33 -12.24
N GLY A 150 3.01 24.32 -13.41
CA GLY A 150 2.33 24.33 -14.71
C GLY A 150 1.83 25.71 -15.16
N VAL A 151 1.25 25.75 -16.35
CA VAL A 151 0.78 26.98 -17.03
C VAL A 151 -0.62 26.77 -17.60
N GLY A 152 -1.34 27.87 -17.84
CA GLY A 152 -2.68 27.83 -18.44
C GLY A 152 -3.67 26.94 -17.67
N THR A 153 -4.33 26.02 -18.37
CA THR A 153 -5.31 25.08 -17.82
C THR A 153 -4.69 24.01 -16.91
N ASP A 154 -3.40 23.73 -17.07
CA ASP A 154 -2.66 22.74 -16.28
C ASP A 154 -2.08 23.34 -15.00
N LYS A 155 -2.27 24.65 -14.77
CA LYS A 155 -1.85 25.32 -13.54
C LYS A 155 -2.42 24.61 -12.32
N ARG A 156 -1.55 24.25 -11.38
CA ARG A 156 -1.88 23.70 -10.06
C ARG A 156 -1.14 24.48 -8.99
N ILE A 157 -1.72 24.53 -7.79
CA ILE A 157 -1.08 25.06 -6.60
C ILE A 157 -0.69 23.85 -5.76
N HIS A 158 0.62 23.71 -5.51
CA HIS A 158 1.16 22.72 -4.61
C HIS A 158 1.43 23.39 -3.28
N ARG A 159 0.84 22.86 -2.20
CA ARG A 159 1.11 23.30 -0.83
C ARG A 159 1.82 22.17 -0.11
N TYR A 160 2.97 22.48 0.45
CA TYR A 160 3.80 21.57 1.22
C TYR A 160 3.73 21.93 2.69
N ARG A 161 3.71 20.92 3.54
CA ARG A 161 3.93 21.04 4.98
C ARG A 161 5.03 20.07 5.38
N ARG A 162 5.87 20.44 6.35
CA ARG A 162 6.96 19.60 6.83
C ARG A 162 7.21 19.76 8.32
N MET A 163 7.73 18.70 8.93
CA MET A 163 8.26 18.70 10.28
C MET A 163 9.35 17.64 10.40
N GLU A 164 10.51 18.01 10.93
CA GLU A 164 11.64 17.09 11.12
C GLU A 164 11.63 16.53 12.54
N GLY A 165 12.09 15.29 12.71
CA GLY A 165 12.22 14.65 14.02
C GLY A 165 10.90 14.35 14.73
N VAL A 166 9.88 13.89 14.00
CA VAL A 166 8.59 13.46 14.55
C VAL A 166 8.69 12.00 15.03
N PRO A 167 8.25 11.66 16.25
CA PRO A 167 8.24 10.28 16.72
C PRO A 167 7.22 9.45 15.94
N LEU A 168 7.64 8.30 15.42
CA LEU A 168 6.76 7.42 14.63
C LEU A 168 5.72 6.66 15.48
N ARG A 169 5.99 6.51 16.77
CA ARG A 169 5.11 5.89 17.78
C ARG A 169 5.42 6.45 19.16
N ASP A 170 4.61 6.07 20.14
CA ASP A 170 4.88 6.37 21.54
C ASP A 170 6.03 5.51 22.09
N GLY A 171 6.79 6.09 23.02
CA GLY A 171 7.88 5.44 23.73
C GLY A 171 9.20 6.20 23.64
N LYS A 172 10.08 5.98 24.62
CA LYS A 172 11.41 6.60 24.67
C LYS A 172 12.35 6.11 23.56
N ASP A 173 12.05 4.94 22.99
CA ASP A 173 12.78 4.28 21.91
C ASP A 173 12.11 4.51 20.54
N ALA A 174 11.24 5.52 20.45
CA ALA A 174 10.57 5.89 19.21
C ALA A 174 11.61 6.31 18.14
N LEU A 175 11.52 5.70 16.96
CA LEU A 175 12.26 6.17 15.81
C LEU A 175 11.72 7.53 15.40
N HIS A 176 12.60 8.53 15.36
CA HIS A 176 12.27 9.87 14.91
C HIS A 176 12.47 9.94 13.40
N VAL A 177 11.46 10.45 12.70
CA VAL A 177 11.40 10.52 11.23
C VAL A 177 11.03 11.92 10.79
N ASN A 178 11.30 12.25 9.53
CA ASN A 178 10.86 13.49 8.93
C ASN A 178 9.50 13.28 8.27
N TRP A 179 8.54 14.12 8.60
CA TRP A 179 7.20 14.11 8.05
C TRP A 179 7.03 15.19 6.99
N LEU A 180 6.31 14.86 5.92
CA LEU A 180 5.83 15.82 4.93
C LEU A 180 4.39 15.55 4.52
N GLU A 181 3.68 16.60 4.13
CA GLU A 181 2.38 16.53 3.45
C GLU A 181 2.43 17.37 2.17
N ILE A 182 1.80 16.85 1.12
CA ILE A 182 1.52 17.59 -0.11
C ILE A 182 0.01 17.67 -0.31
N GLU A 183 -0.44 18.87 -0.62
CA GLU A 183 -1.75 19.14 -1.19
C GLU A 183 -1.59 19.74 -2.58
N ILE A 184 -2.37 19.23 -3.53
CA ILE A 184 -2.46 19.79 -4.89
C ILE A 184 -3.88 20.27 -5.09
N SER A 185 -4.03 21.55 -5.41
CA SER A 185 -5.30 22.17 -5.74
C SER A 185 -5.28 22.84 -7.11
N LYS A 186 -6.46 23.05 -7.66
CA LYS A 186 -6.69 23.93 -8.80
C LYS A 186 -6.58 25.40 -8.37
N PRO A 187 -6.41 26.35 -9.32
CA PRO A 187 -6.38 27.78 -9.01
C PRO A 187 -7.67 28.30 -8.35
N ASP A 188 -8.80 27.61 -8.52
CA ASP A 188 -10.08 27.89 -7.87
C ASP A 188 -10.16 27.38 -6.41
N GLY A 189 -9.08 26.79 -5.89
CA GLY A 189 -9.00 26.23 -4.54
C GLY A 189 -9.47 24.78 -4.41
N LYS A 190 -10.02 24.16 -5.46
CA LYS A 190 -10.47 22.75 -5.39
C LYS A 190 -9.28 21.83 -5.21
N VAL A 191 -9.19 21.18 -4.05
CA VAL A 191 -8.18 20.15 -3.77
C VAL A 191 -8.45 18.93 -4.64
N THR A 192 -7.45 18.51 -5.41
CA THR A 192 -7.51 17.32 -6.28
C THR A 192 -6.69 16.17 -5.73
N TYR A 193 -5.75 16.44 -4.83
CA TYR A 193 -4.92 15.42 -4.20
C TYR A 193 -4.41 15.92 -2.86
N ARG A 194 -4.38 15.03 -1.86
CA ARG A 194 -3.69 15.26 -0.59
C ARG A 194 -3.11 13.94 -0.12
N ASN A 195 -1.85 13.95 0.33
CA ASN A 195 -1.22 12.80 0.96
C ASN A 195 -0.07 13.23 1.86
N SER A 196 0.30 12.37 2.79
CA SER A 196 1.41 12.58 3.73
C SER A 196 2.34 11.38 3.72
N PHE A 197 3.60 11.64 4.06
CA PHE A 197 4.69 10.67 4.04
C PHE A 197 5.60 10.85 5.26
N VAL A 198 6.28 9.76 5.62
CA VAL A 198 7.43 9.77 6.52
C VAL A 198 8.68 9.27 5.80
N THR A 199 9.83 9.81 6.17
CA THR A 199 11.12 9.49 5.57
C THR A 199 12.27 9.73 6.57
N ASP A 200 13.38 9.02 6.41
CA ASP A 200 14.66 9.35 7.07
C ASP A 200 15.42 10.48 6.35
N LEU A 201 15.09 10.75 5.08
CA LEU A 201 15.77 11.75 4.27
C LEU A 201 15.50 13.17 4.79
N PRO A 202 16.47 14.11 4.68
CA PRO A 202 16.25 15.50 5.05
C PRO A 202 15.13 16.14 4.24
N VAL A 203 14.09 16.62 4.93
CA VAL A 203 12.96 17.32 4.31
C VAL A 203 13.16 18.80 4.52
N THR A 204 13.65 19.48 3.50
CA THR A 204 13.86 20.92 3.48
C THR A 204 12.94 21.58 2.47
N ARG A 205 12.84 22.92 2.49
CA ARG A 205 12.12 23.66 1.44
C ARG A 205 12.63 23.39 0.02
N LYS A 206 13.90 22.94 -0.11
CA LYS A 206 14.52 22.62 -1.39
C LYS A 206 14.25 21.18 -1.85
N THR A 207 14.00 20.25 -0.92
CA THR A 207 13.91 18.80 -1.21
C THR A 207 12.48 18.26 -1.13
N VAL A 208 11.57 18.91 -0.41
CA VAL A 208 10.22 18.38 -0.18
C VAL A 208 9.41 18.15 -1.47
N ALA A 209 9.59 19.00 -2.49
CA ALA A 209 8.88 18.86 -3.75
C ALA A 209 9.29 17.56 -4.49
N GLU A 210 10.59 17.26 -4.49
CA GLU A 210 11.15 16.04 -5.08
C GLU A 210 10.76 14.80 -4.27
N ILE A 211 10.91 14.83 -2.94
CA ILE A 211 10.50 13.73 -2.05
C ILE A 211 9.01 13.42 -2.23
N ALA A 212 8.16 14.43 -2.28
CA ALA A 212 6.73 14.25 -2.55
C ALA A 212 6.47 13.69 -3.95
N ALA A 213 7.26 14.05 -4.96
CA ALA A 213 7.16 13.45 -6.30
C ALA A 213 7.55 11.96 -6.30
N CYS A 214 8.62 11.59 -5.60
CA CYS A 214 9.03 10.19 -5.41
C CYS A 214 7.95 9.38 -4.69
N GLY A 215 7.40 9.89 -3.58
CA GLY A 215 6.31 9.23 -2.85
C GLY A 215 5.06 9.00 -3.72
N ARG A 216 4.74 9.93 -4.63
CA ARG A 216 3.64 9.78 -5.59
C ARG A 216 3.93 8.78 -6.71
N ALA A 217 5.19 8.53 -7.05
CA ALA A 217 5.56 7.64 -8.15
C ALA A 217 5.11 6.19 -7.93
N ARG A 218 4.97 5.73 -6.66
CA ARG A 218 4.40 4.41 -6.36
C ARG A 218 2.99 4.26 -6.94
N TRP A 219 2.11 5.24 -6.72
CA TRP A 219 0.75 5.20 -7.27
C TRP A 219 0.78 5.10 -8.80
N LYS A 220 1.70 5.80 -9.45
CA LYS A 220 1.88 5.74 -10.91
C LYS A 220 2.30 4.34 -11.37
N ILE A 221 3.25 3.70 -10.69
CA ILE A 221 3.70 2.33 -10.99
C ILE A 221 2.55 1.33 -10.81
N GLU A 222 1.78 1.43 -9.72
CA GLU A 222 0.63 0.56 -9.48
C GLU A 222 -0.44 0.75 -10.55
N ASN A 223 -0.84 2.00 -10.84
CA ASN A 223 -1.86 2.28 -11.84
C ASN A 223 -1.44 1.89 -13.25
N GLU A 224 -0.18 2.13 -13.64
CA GLU A 224 0.33 1.71 -14.95
C GLU A 224 0.41 0.19 -15.04
N THR A 225 0.84 -0.50 -13.99
CA THR A 225 0.85 -1.97 -13.95
C THR A 225 -0.57 -2.53 -14.03
N PHE A 226 -1.51 -1.99 -13.25
CA PHE A 226 -2.92 -2.40 -13.31
C PHE A 226 -3.55 -2.09 -14.67
N ASN A 227 -3.23 -0.95 -15.29
CA ASN A 227 -3.75 -0.59 -16.61
C ASN A 227 -3.16 -1.47 -17.71
N VAL A 228 -1.87 -1.81 -17.65
CA VAL A 228 -1.24 -2.78 -18.56
C VAL A 228 -1.87 -4.16 -18.38
N LEU A 229 -2.08 -4.62 -17.14
CA LEU A 229 -2.76 -5.89 -16.87
C LEU A 229 -4.22 -5.91 -17.37
N LYS A 230 -4.93 -4.78 -17.27
CA LYS A 230 -6.31 -4.64 -17.74
C LYS A 230 -6.42 -4.55 -19.26
N ASN A 231 -5.48 -3.86 -19.92
CA ASN A 231 -5.58 -3.54 -21.35
C ASN A 231 -4.79 -4.49 -22.26
N ASN A 232 -3.71 -5.09 -21.75
CA ASN A 232 -2.81 -5.95 -22.51
C ASN A 232 -2.77 -7.37 -21.93
N GLY A 233 -3.90 -7.86 -21.39
CA GLY A 233 -4.02 -9.20 -20.83
C GLY A 233 -3.29 -10.22 -21.70
N TYR A 234 -2.35 -10.97 -21.09
CA TYR A 234 -1.55 -11.97 -21.79
C TYR A 234 -2.47 -12.89 -22.59
N SER A 235 -2.59 -12.64 -23.90
CA SER A 235 -3.18 -13.62 -24.81
C SER A 235 -2.26 -14.85 -24.74
N PRO A 236 -2.76 -16.01 -24.31
CA PRO A 236 -2.00 -17.23 -24.51
C PRO A 236 -1.76 -17.32 -26.01
N ARG A 237 -0.49 -17.37 -26.44
CA ARG A 237 -0.19 -17.80 -27.80
C ARG A 237 -0.74 -19.22 -27.92
N THR A 238 -1.75 -19.38 -28.77
CA THR A 238 -2.19 -20.67 -29.32
C THR A 238 -1.04 -21.32 -30.07
#